data_AF-A0A3A0AGP7-F1
#
_entry.id   AF-A0A3A0AGP7-F1
#
_cell.length_a   1.000
_cell.length_b   1.000
_cell.length_c   1.000
_cell.angle_alpha   90.00
_cell.angle_beta   90.00
_cell.angle_gamma   90.00
#
_symmetry.space_group_name_H-M   'P 1'
#
loop_
_entity.id
_entity.type
_entity.pdbx_description
1 polymer ?
#
loop_
_entity_poly.entity_id
_entity_poly.type
_entity_poly.pdbx_seq_one_letter_code
_entity_poly.pdbx_strand_id
1 'polypeptide(L)'
;IQGEGAMIGRQTHFVRFGGCDYACSWCDTPYAVEPAQVRANSVRMGAAAIVERLLELNPHTPWVTLSGGNPALQRIDPLVDALHAAGYQIAVETQGSRYRTWLERVDLVTVSPKPPSSGMATNWDDLARFIHLPAANLKVVVFDEADFAYACEVQRRFPDTPLYLQVGNAVGHDDTATLLAKLDWLSQRTLAEPSMRAAVVLPQLHVLLYGNRRGV
;
A
#
# COMPACT_ATOMS: atom_id res chain seq x y z
N ILE A 1 -0.83 13.60 3.13
CA ILE A 1 0.10 12.83 4.03
C ILE A 1 -0.05 11.34 3.75
N GLN A 2 0.95 10.50 4.03
CA GLN A 2 0.78 9.06 4.02
C GLN A 2 -0.18 8.67 5.15
N GLY A 3 -1.24 7.93 4.82
CA GLY A 3 -2.28 7.56 5.78
C GLY A 3 -2.13 6.16 6.35
N GLU A 4 -1.11 5.40 5.92
CA GLU A 4 -1.02 3.95 6.19
C GLU A 4 0.42 3.49 6.45
N GLY A 5 0.55 2.32 7.09
CA GLY A 5 1.80 1.57 7.21
C GLY A 5 2.93 2.30 7.94
N ALA A 6 4.17 1.91 7.64
CA ALA A 6 5.38 2.41 8.30
C ALA A 6 5.60 3.93 8.20
N MET A 7 4.99 4.58 7.21
CA MET A 7 5.10 6.03 7.00
C MET A 7 3.85 6.82 7.39
N ILE A 8 2.91 6.22 8.12
CA ILE A 8 1.70 6.92 8.56
C ILE A 8 2.02 8.30 9.18
N GLY A 9 1.34 9.35 8.72
CA GLY A 9 1.55 10.74 9.13
C GLY A 9 2.62 11.52 8.36
N ARG A 10 3.48 10.87 7.56
CA ARG A 10 4.56 11.57 6.83
C ARG A 10 4.03 12.42 5.66
N GLN A 11 4.71 13.53 5.37
CA GLN A 11 4.46 14.31 4.16
C GLN A 11 5.02 13.56 2.95
N THR A 12 4.17 13.33 1.94
CA THR A 12 4.53 12.62 0.71
C THR A 12 3.62 13.09 -0.42
N HIS A 13 4.16 13.12 -1.63
CA HIS A 13 3.37 13.19 -2.86
C HIS A 13 2.88 11.79 -3.23
N PHE A 14 1.78 11.69 -3.96
CA PHE A 14 1.29 10.41 -4.47
C PHE A 14 1.32 10.37 -5.99
N VAL A 15 1.97 9.34 -6.53
CA VAL A 15 1.89 8.99 -7.96
C VAL A 15 1.15 7.65 -8.07
N ARG A 16 -0.04 7.69 -8.65
CA ARG A 16 -0.96 6.55 -8.77
C ARG A 16 -0.95 6.02 -10.20
N PHE A 17 -0.49 4.78 -10.40
CA PHE A 17 -0.38 4.15 -11.71
C PHE A 17 -1.69 3.55 -12.22
N GLY A 18 -1.85 3.44 -13.54
CA GLY A 18 -2.95 2.67 -14.12
C GLY A 18 -2.61 1.18 -14.25
N GLY A 19 -3.54 0.31 -13.89
CA GLY A 19 -3.50 -1.14 -14.13
C GLY A 19 -3.10 -1.96 -12.90
N CYS A 20 -3.77 -3.10 -12.72
CA CYS A 20 -3.47 -4.06 -11.66
C CYS A 20 -3.70 -5.48 -12.18
N ASP A 21 -2.87 -6.42 -11.73
CA ASP A 21 -2.97 -7.84 -12.04
C ASP A 21 -3.89 -8.59 -11.07
N TYR A 22 -4.44 -7.89 -10.07
CA TYR A 22 -5.44 -8.39 -9.11
C TYR A 22 -6.76 -7.63 -9.30
N ALA A 23 -7.87 -8.27 -8.90
CA ALA A 23 -9.22 -7.71 -8.90
C ALA A 23 -9.87 -7.94 -7.53
N CYS A 24 -9.32 -7.29 -6.50
CA CYS A 24 -9.77 -7.48 -5.11
C CYS A 24 -11.22 -7.01 -4.93
N SER A 25 -12.04 -7.80 -4.24
CA SER A 25 -13.48 -7.52 -4.00
C SER A 25 -13.75 -6.18 -3.32
N TRP A 26 -12.84 -5.72 -2.46
CA TRP A 26 -12.96 -4.49 -1.69
C TRP A 26 -11.97 -3.40 -2.12
N CYS A 27 -11.51 -3.42 -3.38
CA CYS A 27 -10.60 -2.39 -3.88
C CYS A 27 -11.21 -0.98 -3.70
N ASP A 28 -10.52 -0.12 -2.96
CA ASP A 28 -10.90 1.27 -2.71
C ASP A 28 -10.58 2.21 -3.90
N THR A 29 -9.78 1.72 -4.83
CA THR A 29 -9.28 2.45 -6.00
C THR A 29 -9.57 1.73 -7.32
N PRO A 30 -10.83 1.32 -7.58
CA PRO A 30 -11.19 0.62 -8.81
C PRO A 30 -10.88 1.44 -10.06
N TYR A 31 -10.86 2.77 -9.94
CA TYR A 31 -10.50 3.69 -11.00
C TYR A 31 -9.05 3.56 -11.50
N ALA A 32 -8.16 2.97 -10.69
CA ALA A 32 -6.78 2.67 -11.05
C ALA A 32 -6.60 1.22 -11.54
N VAL A 33 -7.66 0.40 -11.51
CA VAL A 33 -7.64 -1.04 -11.85
C VAL A 33 -8.45 -1.33 -13.12
N GLU A 34 -9.69 -0.84 -13.18
CA GLU A 34 -10.62 -1.13 -14.27
C GLU A 34 -10.14 -0.49 -15.57
N PRO A 35 -9.95 -1.25 -16.67
CA PRO A 35 -9.37 -0.73 -17.90
C PRO A 35 -10.10 0.50 -18.48
N ALA A 36 -11.42 0.55 -18.37
CA ALA A 36 -12.21 1.69 -18.82
C ALA A 36 -11.95 2.95 -17.97
N GLN A 37 -11.91 2.80 -16.64
CA GLN A 37 -11.62 3.90 -15.73
C GLN A 37 -10.18 4.37 -15.84
N VAL A 38 -9.22 3.45 -15.98
CA VAL A 38 -7.81 3.80 -16.21
C VAL A 38 -7.68 4.65 -17.47
N ARG A 39 -8.30 4.24 -18.59
CA ARG A 39 -8.28 5.03 -19.84
C ARG A 39 -8.91 6.41 -19.68
N ALA A 40 -9.96 6.53 -18.87
CA ALA A 40 -10.65 7.80 -18.65
C ALA A 40 -9.91 8.76 -17.69
N ASN A 41 -9.19 8.21 -16.72
CA ASN A 41 -8.67 8.98 -15.57
C ASN A 41 -7.13 9.06 -15.51
N SER A 42 -6.40 8.47 -16.46
CA SER A 42 -4.93 8.48 -16.47
C SER A 42 -4.36 9.25 -17.66
N VAL A 43 -3.17 9.82 -17.44
CA VAL A 43 -2.38 10.49 -18.47
C VAL A 43 -1.04 9.79 -18.57
N ARG A 44 -0.56 9.57 -19.80
CA ARG A 44 0.81 9.08 -20.01
C ARG A 44 1.78 10.23 -19.82
N MET A 45 2.72 10.07 -18.88
CA MET A 45 3.73 11.08 -18.57
C MET A 45 5.11 10.44 -18.52
N GLY A 46 6.12 11.19 -18.99
CA GLY A 46 7.52 10.81 -18.83
C GLY A 46 8.04 11.15 -17.42
N ALA A 47 9.16 10.53 -17.01
CA ALA A 47 9.75 10.72 -15.69
C ALA A 47 10.01 12.20 -15.34
N ALA A 48 10.63 12.95 -16.25
CA ALA A 48 10.92 14.38 -16.04
C ALA A 48 9.65 15.22 -15.83
N ALA A 49 8.60 14.97 -16.62
CA ALA A 49 7.32 15.68 -16.48
C ALA A 49 6.60 15.33 -15.17
N ILE A 50 6.75 14.10 -14.67
CA ILE A 50 6.25 13.73 -13.34
C ILE A 50 6.99 14.53 -12.27
N VAL A 51 8.33 14.56 -12.29
CA VAL A 51 9.14 15.30 -11.31
C VAL A 51 8.80 16.79 -11.32
N GLU A 52 8.72 17.41 -12.50
CA GLU A 52 8.32 18.82 -12.65
C GLU A 52 6.96 19.07 -12.00
N ARG A 53 5.98 18.21 -12.27
CA ARG A 53 4.65 18.33 -11.67
C ARG A 53 4.67 18.20 -10.14
N LEU A 54 5.51 17.34 -9.59
CA LEU A 54 5.64 17.19 -8.13
C LEU A 54 6.27 18.43 -7.48
N LEU A 55 7.26 19.03 -8.13
CA LEU A 55 7.88 20.28 -7.69
C LEU A 55 6.89 21.45 -7.73
N GLU A 56 6.06 21.53 -8.78
CA GLU A 56 4.97 22.53 -8.86
C GLU A 56 3.93 22.37 -7.74
N LEU A 57 3.59 21.13 -7.38
CA LEU A 57 2.61 20.86 -6.33
C LEU A 57 3.13 21.29 -4.96
N ASN A 58 4.35 20.88 -4.63
CA ASN A 58 5.06 21.32 -3.43
C ASN A 58 6.54 20.91 -3.52
N PRO A 59 7.49 21.86 -3.64
CA PRO A 59 8.91 21.56 -3.75
C PRO A 59 9.56 21.12 -2.44
N HIS A 60 8.86 21.28 -1.29
CA HIS A 60 9.38 20.94 0.02
C HIS A 60 8.95 19.57 0.52
N THR A 61 8.09 18.86 -0.21
CA THR A 61 7.66 17.51 0.17
C THR A 61 8.84 16.54 0.06
N PRO A 62 9.20 15.80 1.12
CA PRO A 62 10.41 14.97 1.11
C PRO A 62 10.23 13.60 0.42
N TRP A 63 9.00 13.08 0.40
CA TRP A 63 8.71 11.73 -0.10
C TRP A 63 7.83 11.73 -1.34
N VAL A 64 7.96 10.67 -2.14
CA VAL A 64 7.00 10.30 -3.18
C VAL A 64 6.58 8.85 -2.96
N THR A 65 5.28 8.65 -2.75
CA THR A 65 4.67 7.33 -2.65
C THR A 65 4.13 6.90 -4.02
N LEU A 66 4.75 5.86 -4.57
CA LEU A 66 4.33 5.18 -5.80
C LEU A 66 3.30 4.09 -5.45
N SER A 67 2.08 4.21 -5.98
CA SER A 67 0.95 3.36 -5.55
C SER A 67 0.03 2.95 -6.72
N GLY A 68 -1.12 2.37 -6.33
CA GLY A 68 -2.17 1.68 -7.08
C GLY A 68 -2.43 2.16 -8.52
N GLY A 69 -2.91 1.33 -9.44
CA GLY A 69 -2.84 -0.13 -9.38
C GLY A 69 -1.38 -0.58 -9.24
N ASN A 70 -1.07 -1.86 -9.40
CA ASN A 70 0.26 -2.37 -9.03
C ASN A 70 1.42 -1.65 -9.79
N PRO A 71 2.25 -0.82 -9.11
CA PRO A 71 3.35 -0.11 -9.77
C PRO A 71 4.36 -1.06 -10.39
N ALA A 72 4.48 -2.27 -9.85
CA ALA A 72 5.42 -3.28 -10.33
C ALA A 72 5.03 -3.92 -11.69
N LEU A 73 3.87 -3.56 -12.25
CA LEU A 73 3.56 -3.83 -13.66
C LEU A 73 4.34 -2.94 -14.61
N GLN A 74 4.78 -1.77 -14.13
CA GLN A 74 5.42 -0.75 -14.94
C GLN A 74 6.96 -0.91 -14.95
N ARG A 75 7.59 -0.44 -16.02
CA ARG A 75 9.04 -0.31 -16.14
C ARG A 75 9.43 1.13 -15.84
N ILE A 76 9.62 1.43 -14.56
CA ILE A 76 9.77 2.81 -14.05
C ILE A 76 11.17 3.13 -13.56
N ASP A 77 12.16 2.36 -13.97
CA ASP A 77 13.58 2.61 -13.69
C ASP A 77 13.97 4.09 -13.91
N PRO A 78 13.61 4.75 -15.04
CA PRO A 78 13.97 6.15 -15.25
C PRO A 78 13.26 7.13 -14.31
N LEU A 79 12.07 6.76 -13.80
CA LEU A 79 11.35 7.59 -12.82
C LEU A 79 12.00 7.49 -11.45
N VAL A 80 12.43 6.30 -11.03
CA VAL A 80 13.18 6.12 -9.78
C VAL A 80 14.44 6.98 -9.80
N ASP A 81 15.21 6.91 -10.89
CA ASP A 81 16.43 7.72 -11.06
C ASP A 81 16.14 9.23 -11.02
N ALA A 82 15.09 9.67 -11.74
CA ALA A 82 14.71 11.07 -11.77
C ALA A 82 14.24 11.60 -10.41
N LEU A 83 13.51 10.78 -9.64
CA LEU A 83 13.04 11.14 -8.30
C LEU A 83 14.19 11.29 -7.31
N HIS A 84 15.13 10.36 -7.29
CA HIS A 84 16.33 10.48 -6.45
C HIS A 84 17.21 11.66 -6.87
N ALA A 85 17.37 11.91 -8.17
CA ALA A 85 18.10 13.08 -8.67
C ALA A 85 17.46 14.41 -8.25
N ALA A 86 16.13 14.43 -8.08
CA ALA A 86 15.39 15.57 -7.54
C ALA A 86 15.39 15.65 -6.00
N GLY A 87 16.06 14.73 -5.31
CA GLY A 87 16.20 14.72 -3.85
C GLY A 87 15.03 14.09 -3.10
N TYR A 88 14.11 13.41 -3.78
CA TYR A 88 13.00 12.70 -3.12
C TYR A 88 13.46 11.35 -2.56
N GLN A 89 12.89 10.98 -1.41
CA GLN A 89 12.84 9.59 -0.96
C GLN A 89 11.61 8.89 -1.56
N ILE A 90 11.71 7.60 -1.87
CA ILE A 90 10.70 6.86 -2.62
C ILE A 90 10.12 5.75 -1.76
N ALA A 91 8.80 5.75 -1.62
CA ALA A 91 8.05 4.64 -1.04
C ALA A 91 7.18 3.96 -2.11
N VAL A 92 7.02 2.65 -2.00
CA VAL A 92 6.22 1.85 -2.95
C VAL A 92 5.18 1.04 -2.22
N GLU A 93 3.95 1.06 -2.73
CA GLU A 93 2.87 0.18 -2.29
C GLU A 93 2.59 -0.85 -3.40
N THR A 94 2.74 -2.14 -3.10
CA THR A 94 2.47 -3.25 -4.04
C THR A 94 1.83 -4.42 -3.33
N GLN A 95 1.07 -5.26 -4.04
CA GLN A 95 0.53 -6.49 -3.46
C GLN A 95 1.50 -7.68 -3.46
N GLY A 96 2.73 -7.52 -3.97
CA GLY A 96 3.75 -8.57 -3.91
C GLY A 96 3.65 -9.67 -4.97
N SER A 97 2.92 -9.42 -6.06
CA SER A 97 2.73 -10.41 -7.14
C SER A 97 3.74 -10.29 -8.29
N ARG A 98 4.48 -9.18 -8.38
CA ARG A 98 5.38 -8.86 -9.49
C ARG A 98 6.65 -8.20 -8.98
N TYR A 99 7.76 -8.91 -9.06
CA TYR A 99 9.06 -8.34 -8.69
C TYR A 99 9.69 -7.56 -9.86
N ARG A 100 10.38 -6.46 -9.52
CA ARG A 100 11.17 -5.63 -10.43
C ARG A 100 12.45 -5.19 -9.73
N THR A 101 13.56 -5.16 -10.45
CA THR A 101 14.87 -4.78 -9.91
C THR A 101 14.92 -3.33 -9.43
N TRP A 102 14.11 -2.43 -9.98
CA TRP A 102 14.04 -1.05 -9.48
C TRP A 102 13.54 -0.95 -8.03
N LEU A 103 12.85 -1.97 -7.50
CA LEU A 103 12.45 -2.04 -6.08
C LEU A 103 13.65 -2.12 -5.13
N GLU A 104 14.80 -2.60 -5.61
CA GLU A 104 16.03 -2.63 -4.80
C GLU A 104 16.63 -1.24 -4.58
N ARG A 105 16.19 -0.25 -5.37
CA ARG A 105 16.70 1.11 -5.33
C ARG A 105 15.81 2.06 -4.53
N VAL A 106 14.58 1.67 -4.17
CA VAL A 106 13.67 2.56 -3.42
C VAL A 106 13.94 2.50 -1.91
N ASP A 107 13.50 3.54 -1.20
CA ASP A 107 13.79 3.75 0.22
C ASP A 107 12.83 2.98 1.15
N LEU A 108 11.64 2.62 0.66
CA LEU A 108 10.66 1.80 1.39
C LEU A 108 9.76 1.01 0.44
N VAL A 109 9.55 -0.27 0.73
CA VAL A 109 8.57 -1.11 0.03
C VAL A 109 7.55 -1.67 1.02
N THR A 110 6.32 -1.20 0.92
CA THR A 110 5.18 -1.80 1.62
C THR A 110 4.59 -2.87 0.71
N VAL A 111 4.75 -4.13 1.11
CA VAL A 111 4.17 -5.28 0.42
C VAL A 111 2.90 -5.69 1.14
N SER A 112 1.77 -5.61 0.44
CA SER A 112 0.45 -5.90 1.00
C SER A 112 -0.13 -7.16 0.36
N PRO A 113 0.26 -8.35 0.83
CA PRO A 113 -0.32 -9.58 0.31
C PRO A 113 -1.80 -9.64 0.70
N LYS A 114 -2.63 -10.09 -0.24
CA LYS A 114 -4.09 -9.90 -0.14
C LYS A 114 -4.74 -11.11 0.56
N PRO A 115 -5.53 -10.87 1.61
CA PRO A 115 -6.13 -11.92 2.43
C PRO A 115 -7.36 -12.55 1.72
N PRO A 116 -7.93 -13.64 2.24
CA PRO A 116 -9.04 -14.35 1.62
C PRO A 116 -10.26 -13.49 1.28
N SER A 117 -10.64 -12.51 2.11
CA SER A 117 -11.78 -11.62 1.84
C SER A 117 -11.64 -10.82 0.54
N SER A 118 -10.41 -10.66 0.03
CA SER A 118 -10.14 -9.99 -1.26
C SER A 118 -10.58 -10.82 -2.47
N GLY A 119 -10.83 -12.13 -2.30
CA GLY A 119 -11.05 -13.06 -3.40
C GLY A 119 -9.79 -13.46 -4.16
N MET A 120 -8.61 -12.97 -3.78
CA MET A 120 -7.34 -13.23 -4.45
C MET A 120 -6.53 -14.30 -3.70
N ALA A 121 -5.78 -15.12 -4.46
CA ALA A 121 -4.86 -16.10 -3.89
C ALA A 121 -3.44 -15.55 -3.86
N THR A 122 -2.78 -15.65 -2.71
CA THR A 122 -1.37 -15.25 -2.56
C THR A 122 -0.45 -16.31 -3.14
N ASN A 123 0.44 -15.90 -4.05
CA ASN A 123 1.59 -16.72 -4.42
C ASN A 123 2.74 -16.46 -3.46
N TRP A 124 3.05 -17.43 -2.61
CA TRP A 124 4.06 -17.31 -1.56
C TRP A 124 5.49 -17.21 -2.11
N ASP A 125 5.78 -17.83 -3.24
CA ASP A 125 7.10 -17.78 -3.87
C ASP A 125 7.37 -16.38 -4.44
N ASP A 126 6.36 -15.78 -5.07
CA ASP A 126 6.45 -14.40 -5.54
C ASP A 126 6.62 -13.43 -4.37
N LEU A 127 5.84 -13.61 -3.30
CA LEU A 127 5.90 -12.77 -2.11
C LEU A 127 7.26 -12.82 -1.43
N ALA A 128 7.85 -14.02 -1.28
CA ALA A 128 9.16 -14.22 -0.64
C ALA A 128 10.28 -13.41 -1.30
N ARG A 129 10.19 -13.14 -2.61
CA ARG A 129 11.18 -12.32 -3.34
C ARG A 129 11.29 -10.89 -2.82
N PHE A 130 10.21 -10.34 -2.27
CA PHE A 130 10.22 -8.98 -1.73
C PHE A 130 10.77 -8.92 -0.32
N ILE A 131 10.66 -10.01 0.44
CA ILE A 131 11.08 -10.07 1.85
C ILE A 131 12.59 -9.90 2.00
N HIS A 132 13.35 -10.24 0.97
CA HIS A 132 14.80 -10.03 0.93
C HIS A 132 15.21 -8.56 0.70
N LEU A 133 14.27 -7.67 0.37
CA LEU A 133 14.56 -6.25 0.23
C LEU A 133 14.77 -5.66 1.63
N PRO A 134 15.93 -5.04 1.94
CA PRO A 134 16.17 -4.45 3.27
C PRO A 134 15.14 -3.38 3.67
N ALA A 135 14.52 -2.74 2.67
CA ALA A 135 13.51 -1.71 2.83
C ALA A 135 12.07 -2.24 2.89
N ALA A 136 11.86 -3.56 2.91
CA ALA A 136 10.52 -4.14 2.88
C ALA A 136 9.85 -4.20 4.25
N ASN A 137 8.55 -3.92 4.26
CA ASN A 137 7.62 -4.24 5.32
C ASN A 137 6.36 -4.90 4.74
N LEU A 138 5.63 -5.62 5.59
CA LEU A 138 4.39 -6.29 5.23
C LEU A 138 3.19 -5.55 5.79
N LYS A 139 2.11 -5.45 5.02
CA LYS A 139 0.85 -4.84 5.46
C LYS A 139 -0.36 -5.67 5.05
N VAL A 140 -1.04 -6.28 6.01
CA VAL A 140 -2.24 -7.07 5.75
C VAL A 140 -3.47 -6.25 6.13
N VAL A 141 -4.41 -6.10 5.19
CA VAL A 141 -5.72 -5.52 5.47
C VAL A 141 -6.60 -6.60 6.09
N VAL A 142 -7.36 -6.30 7.14
CA VAL A 142 -8.15 -7.28 7.89
C VAL A 142 -9.60 -6.82 7.99
N PHE A 143 -10.51 -7.60 7.40
CA PHE A 143 -11.96 -7.38 7.52
C PHE A 143 -12.60 -8.30 8.56
N ASP A 144 -12.07 -9.51 8.74
CA ASP A 144 -12.67 -10.56 9.56
C ASP A 144 -11.63 -11.51 10.17
N GLU A 145 -12.10 -12.55 10.88
CA GLU A 145 -11.25 -13.56 11.51
C GLU A 145 -10.44 -14.38 10.49
N ALA A 146 -10.95 -14.60 9.28
CA ALA A 146 -10.23 -15.36 8.25
C ALA A 146 -9.04 -14.56 7.72
N ASP A 147 -9.22 -13.24 7.55
CA ASP A 147 -8.14 -12.33 7.21
C ASP A 147 -7.12 -12.20 8.35
N PHE A 148 -7.57 -12.18 9.61
CA PHE A 148 -6.67 -12.16 10.76
C PHE A 148 -5.83 -13.43 10.85
N ALA A 149 -6.45 -14.61 10.66
CA ALA A 149 -5.75 -15.89 10.60
C ALA A 149 -4.73 -15.93 9.44
N TYR A 150 -5.09 -15.35 8.30
CA TYR A 150 -4.17 -15.18 7.18
C TYR A 150 -2.98 -14.26 7.55
N ALA A 151 -3.22 -13.17 8.27
CA ALA A 151 -2.14 -12.33 8.78
C ALA A 151 -1.20 -13.10 9.71
N CYS A 152 -1.72 -13.98 10.58
CA CYS A 152 -0.90 -14.87 11.42
C CYS A 152 -0.02 -15.80 10.58
N GLU A 153 -0.55 -16.34 9.48
CA GLU A 153 0.23 -17.15 8.54
C GLU A 153 1.34 -16.33 7.87
N VAL A 154 1.06 -15.08 7.48
CA VAL A 154 2.07 -14.14 6.96
C VAL A 154 3.18 -13.91 7.99
N GLN A 155 2.84 -13.58 9.24
CA GLN A 155 3.80 -13.37 10.32
C GLN A 155 4.64 -14.63 10.59
N ARG A 156 4.01 -15.81 10.59
CA ARG A 156 4.70 -17.09 10.81
C ARG A 156 5.70 -17.42 9.70
N ARG A 157 5.39 -17.06 8.45
CA ARG A 157 6.28 -17.27 7.30
C ARG A 157 7.44 -16.28 7.25
N PHE A 158 7.21 -15.05 7.69
CA PHE A 158 8.19 -13.96 7.60
C PHE A 158 8.39 -13.29 8.97
N PRO A 159 8.88 -14.03 9.98
CA PRO A 159 8.90 -13.57 11.37
C PRO A 159 9.75 -12.32 11.61
N ASP A 160 10.80 -12.12 10.80
CA ASP A 160 11.74 -11.00 10.94
C ASP A 160 11.33 -9.76 10.15
N THR A 161 10.24 -9.83 9.38
CA THR A 161 9.76 -8.69 8.57
C THR A 161 8.71 -7.90 9.35
N PRO A 162 8.85 -6.58 9.49
CA PRO A 162 7.83 -5.77 10.16
C PRO A 162 6.45 -5.95 9.53
N LEU A 163 5.46 -6.30 10.35
CA LEU A 163 4.08 -6.51 9.94
C LEU A 163 3.17 -5.41 10.48
N TYR A 164 2.37 -4.84 9.58
CA TYR A 164 1.33 -3.87 9.87
C TYR A 164 -0.04 -4.49 9.59
N LEU A 165 -0.95 -4.42 10.56
CA LEU A 165 -2.34 -4.84 10.40
C LEU A 165 -3.18 -3.59 10.17
N GLN A 166 -3.87 -3.54 9.04
CA GLN A 166 -4.71 -2.42 8.65
C GLN A 166 -6.19 -2.80 8.73
N VAL A 167 -6.99 -1.93 9.32
CA VAL A 167 -8.45 -2.09 9.34
C VAL A 167 -9.01 -2.07 7.92
N GLY A 168 -9.81 -3.07 7.57
CA GLY A 168 -10.56 -3.12 6.31
C GLY A 168 -11.67 -2.07 6.25
N ASN A 169 -11.71 -1.32 5.15
CA ASN A 169 -12.72 -0.30 4.87
C ASN A 169 -13.62 -0.77 3.71
N ALA A 170 -14.89 -1.07 4.02
CA ALA A 170 -15.94 -1.31 3.06
C ALA A 170 -16.47 0.04 2.56
N VAL A 171 -15.88 0.53 1.46
CA VAL A 171 -16.20 1.85 0.88
C VAL A 171 -17.71 2.00 0.66
N GLY A 172 -18.26 3.12 1.15
CA GLY A 172 -19.68 3.44 1.07
C GLY A 172 -20.56 2.79 2.15
N HIS A 173 -20.00 1.92 2.99
CA HIS A 173 -20.70 1.26 4.09
C HIS A 173 -20.12 1.65 5.44
N ASP A 174 -18.79 1.71 5.55
CA ASP A 174 -18.14 2.08 6.80
C ASP A 174 -18.04 3.60 6.95
N ASP A 175 -18.42 4.08 8.14
CA ASP A 175 -18.17 5.44 8.60
C ASP A 175 -17.04 5.47 9.66
N THR A 176 -16.68 6.66 10.13
CA THR A 176 -15.61 6.84 11.11
C THR A 176 -15.86 6.04 12.39
N ALA A 177 -17.10 6.01 12.89
CA ALA A 177 -17.44 5.25 14.10
C ALA A 177 -17.25 3.75 13.89
N THR A 178 -17.70 3.23 12.75
CA THR A 178 -17.55 1.82 12.35
C THR A 178 -16.08 1.43 12.20
N LEU A 179 -15.26 2.28 11.55
CA LEU A 179 -13.83 2.05 11.40
C LEU A 179 -13.10 2.03 12.75
N LEU A 180 -13.48 2.89 13.69
CA LEU A 180 -12.93 2.89 15.05
C LEU A 180 -13.34 1.64 15.84
N ALA A 181 -14.58 1.16 15.67
CA ALA A 181 -15.02 -0.10 16.28
C ALA A 181 -14.26 -1.32 15.71
N LYS A 182 -14.02 -1.35 14.39
CA LYS A 182 -13.18 -2.38 13.75
C LYS A 182 -11.73 -2.29 14.20
N LEU A 183 -11.20 -1.09 14.40
CA LEU A 183 -9.85 -0.88 14.95
C LEU A 183 -9.74 -1.44 16.37
N ASP A 184 -10.73 -1.18 17.22
CA ASP A 184 -10.78 -1.74 18.57
C ASP A 184 -10.82 -3.27 18.54
N TRP A 185 -11.72 -3.86 17.72
CA TRP A 185 -11.76 -5.31 17.52
C TRP A 185 -10.39 -5.86 17.08
N LEU A 186 -9.78 -5.31 16.04
CA LEU A 186 -8.49 -5.77 15.51
C LEU A 186 -7.39 -5.65 16.56
N SER A 187 -7.42 -4.57 17.36
CA SER A 187 -6.47 -4.35 18.46
C SER A 187 -6.62 -5.43 19.53
N GLN A 188 -7.85 -5.73 19.95
CA GLN A 188 -8.12 -6.78 20.94
C GLN A 188 -7.72 -8.17 20.44
N ARG A 189 -7.99 -8.49 19.16
CA ARG A 189 -7.54 -9.76 18.55
C ARG A 189 -6.03 -9.87 18.51
N THR A 190 -5.33 -8.80 18.14
CA THR A 190 -3.87 -8.74 18.10
C THR A 190 -3.27 -8.90 19.50
N LEU A 191 -3.82 -8.23 20.52
CA LEU A 191 -3.36 -8.33 21.91
C LEU A 191 -3.52 -9.75 22.49
N ALA A 192 -4.55 -10.49 22.04
CA ALA A 192 -4.81 -11.85 22.46
C ALA A 192 -3.95 -12.91 21.76
N GLU A 193 -3.24 -12.56 20.68
CA GLU A 193 -2.48 -13.49 19.83
C GLU A 193 -0.97 -13.37 20.07
N PRO A 194 -0.31 -14.34 20.75
CA PRO A 194 1.10 -14.25 21.10
C PRO A 194 2.04 -14.11 19.89
N SER A 195 1.68 -14.67 18.72
CA SER A 195 2.48 -14.55 17.50
C SER A 195 2.48 -13.14 16.91
N MET A 196 1.54 -12.28 17.32
CA MET A 196 1.35 -10.93 16.80
C MET A 196 1.95 -9.82 17.67
N ARG A 197 2.76 -10.15 18.69
CA ARG A 197 3.32 -9.17 19.63
C ARG A 197 4.15 -8.04 18.99
N ALA A 198 4.78 -8.31 17.85
CA ALA A 198 5.57 -7.32 17.11
C ALA A 198 4.77 -6.59 16.02
N ALA A 199 3.53 -7.01 15.74
CA ALA A 199 2.71 -6.42 14.70
C ALA A 199 2.18 -5.04 15.14
N VAL A 200 2.08 -4.12 14.19
CA VAL A 200 1.58 -2.76 14.43
C VAL A 200 0.17 -2.64 13.86
N VAL A 201 -0.82 -2.38 14.72
CA VAL A 201 -2.21 -2.20 14.31
C VAL A 201 -2.48 -0.73 13.98
N LEU A 202 -2.96 -0.43 12.77
CA LEU A 202 -3.20 0.94 12.30
C LEU A 202 -4.56 1.10 11.61
N PRO A 203 -5.21 2.27 11.71
CA PRO A 203 -6.30 2.66 10.83
C PRO A 203 -5.75 3.15 9.48
N GLN A 204 -6.66 3.48 8.56
CA GLN A 204 -6.36 4.37 7.43
C GLN A 204 -6.58 5.83 7.89
N LEU A 205 -5.52 6.51 8.33
CA LEU A 205 -5.62 7.86 8.90
C LEU A 205 -6.28 8.86 7.92
N HIS A 206 -5.99 8.75 6.63
CA HIS A 206 -6.58 9.63 5.62
C HIS A 206 -8.09 9.43 5.45
N VAL A 207 -8.61 8.20 5.67
CA VAL A 207 -10.05 7.93 5.65
C VAL A 207 -10.71 8.53 6.89
N LEU A 208 -10.07 8.47 8.05
CA LEU A 208 -10.59 9.12 9.27
C LEU A 208 -10.66 10.66 9.12
N LEU A 209 -9.70 11.27 8.42
CA LEU A 209 -9.63 12.72 8.23
C LEU A 209 -10.54 13.23 7.11
N TYR A 210 -10.63 12.50 5.99
CA TYR A 210 -11.22 12.99 4.74
C TYR A 210 -12.32 12.08 4.17
N GLY A 211 -12.66 10.98 4.84
CA GLY A 211 -13.53 9.95 4.30
C GLY A 211 -12.94 9.31 3.04
N ASN A 212 -13.82 8.89 2.13
CA ASN A 212 -13.43 8.27 0.86
C ASN A 212 -13.13 9.30 -0.26
N ARG A 213 -12.73 10.53 0.10
CA ARG A 213 -12.40 11.60 -0.86
C ARG A 213 -11.10 11.28 -1.59
N ARG A 214 -11.09 11.47 -2.91
CA ARG A 214 -9.91 11.29 -3.77
C ARG A 214 -9.04 12.55 -3.81
N GLY A 215 -7.74 12.38 -4.01
CA GLY A 215 -6.79 13.48 -4.27
C GLY A 215 -6.55 14.39 -3.07
N VAL A 216 -6.46 13.81 -1.88
CA VAL A 216 -6.22 14.49 -0.59
C VAL A 216 -4.79 14.29 -0.09
#